data_AF-A0A1H4XUA1-F1
#
_entry.id   AF-A0A1H4XUA1-F1
#
_cell.length_a   1.000
_cell.length_b   1.000
_cell.length_c   1.000
_cell.angle_alpha   90.00
_cell.angle_beta   90.00
_cell.angle_gamma   90.00
#
_symmetry.space_group_name_H-M   'P 1'
#
loop_
_entity.id
_entity.type
_entity.pdbx_description
1 polymer ?
#
loop_
_entity_poly.entity_id
_entity_poly.type
_entity_poly.pdbx_seq_one_letter_code
_entity_poly.pdbx_strand_id
1 'polypeptide(L)'
;MKKVSIIAIILFTLLVSSGTFFHYFQKKIPDELAKHKKSFKKEIKEAKINALIELKDKLVTNEISKEVFAVKFDESLRNSNKKEKTYYKKKAEIKSKYSYFNFYSARQFTFTLFLILLGFYASIISIISSYSKDIQLNKIIRKASYLTGSISLFWIFWVFFNDLINLNQKNYFYLFLITSFIATFIIFKAIKFIVNRKISIQNLVDFIYRTRNKHYPEVASKALYAEIHDKALKNGESIEKISNKFENDLLDTLEKVADNE
;
A
#
# COMPACT_ATOMS: atom_id res chain seq x y z
N MET A 1 -10.56 22.56 -1.29
CA MET A 1 -9.73 21.61 -2.07
C MET A 1 -8.22 21.70 -1.80
N LYS A 2 -7.57 22.87 -1.81
CA LYS A 2 -6.11 22.99 -1.60
C LYS A 2 -5.56 22.29 -0.34
N LYS A 3 -6.24 22.42 0.81
CA LYS A 3 -5.80 21.77 2.08
C LYS A 3 -5.82 20.23 2.03
N VAL A 4 -6.80 19.60 1.36
CA VAL A 4 -6.88 18.13 1.25
C VAL A 4 -5.79 17.60 0.32
N SER A 5 -5.50 18.30 -0.78
CA SER A 5 -4.39 17.97 -1.67
C SER A 5 -3.03 18.11 -0.96
N ILE A 6 -2.85 19.16 -0.14
CA ILE A 6 -1.61 19.37 0.63
C ILE A 6 -1.45 18.29 1.71
N ILE A 7 -2.49 17.93 2.46
CA ILE A 7 -2.43 16.84 3.44
C ILE A 7 -2.14 15.51 2.75
N ALA A 8 -2.77 15.24 1.61
CA ALA A 8 -2.53 14.01 0.85
C ALA A 8 -1.09 13.93 0.31
N ILE A 9 -0.54 15.06 -0.15
CA ILE A 9 0.87 15.18 -0.57
C ILE A 9 1.79 15.01 0.63
N ILE A 10 1.55 15.68 1.77
CA ILE A 10 2.37 15.52 2.98
C ILE A 10 2.33 14.08 3.47
N LEU A 11 1.15 13.45 3.53
CA LEU A 11 1.02 12.04 3.90
C LEU A 11 1.74 11.12 2.90
N PHE A 12 1.63 11.38 1.60
CA PHE A 12 2.35 10.63 0.57
C PHE A 12 3.85 10.80 0.69
N THR A 13 4.34 12.04 0.85
CA THR A 13 5.75 12.36 1.05
C THR A 13 6.27 11.76 2.35
N LEU A 14 5.51 11.79 3.45
CA LEU A 14 5.84 11.13 4.71
C LEU A 14 5.88 9.61 4.54
N LEU A 15 4.94 9.01 3.80
CA LEU A 15 4.94 7.58 3.47
C LEU A 15 6.22 7.23 2.69
N VAL A 16 6.48 7.93 1.57
CA VAL A 16 7.62 7.69 0.68
C VAL A 16 8.94 7.91 1.40
N SER A 17 9.07 9.01 2.14
CA SER A 17 10.28 9.30 2.92
C SER A 17 10.48 8.29 4.03
N SER A 18 9.46 7.94 4.82
CA SER A 18 9.62 6.92 5.88
C SER A 18 9.95 5.54 5.31
N GLY A 19 9.27 5.09 4.25
CA GLY A 19 9.57 3.80 3.59
C GLY A 19 10.99 3.73 3.01
N THR A 20 11.46 4.81 2.37
CA THR A 20 12.83 4.88 1.84
C THR A 20 13.89 5.04 2.94
N PHE A 21 13.60 5.81 4.00
CA PHE A 21 14.49 6.00 5.14
C PHE A 21 14.65 4.71 5.94
N PHE A 22 13.56 4.01 6.26
CA PHE A 22 13.63 2.69 6.90
C PHE A 22 14.40 1.67 6.04
N HIS A 23 14.22 1.67 4.72
CA HIS A 23 15.00 0.81 3.84
C HIS A 23 16.50 1.18 3.80
N TYR A 24 16.85 2.46 3.90
CA TYR A 24 18.24 2.92 3.87
C TYR A 24 19.01 2.50 5.13
N PHE A 25 18.42 2.67 6.32
CA PHE A 25 19.09 2.40 7.61
C PHE A 25 19.08 0.94 8.05
N GLN A 26 18.24 0.09 7.47
CA GLN A 26 18.26 -1.34 7.79
C GLN A 26 19.46 -2.06 7.15
N LYS A 27 20.20 -2.85 7.92
CA LYS A 27 21.34 -3.62 7.41
C LYS A 27 20.92 -4.53 6.25
N LYS A 28 21.64 -4.46 5.11
CA LYS A 28 21.37 -5.30 3.91
C LYS A 28 21.55 -6.79 4.18
N ILE A 29 22.50 -7.15 5.03
CA ILE A 29 22.87 -8.53 5.35
C ILE A 29 23.17 -8.57 6.85
N PRO A 30 22.66 -9.55 7.61
CA PRO A 30 23.05 -9.76 9.00
C PRO A 30 24.57 -9.94 9.11
N ASP A 31 25.21 -9.32 10.11
CA ASP A 31 26.66 -9.41 10.29
C ASP A 31 27.13 -10.87 10.42
N GLU A 32 26.30 -11.72 11.03
CA GLU A 32 26.52 -13.16 11.16
C GLU A 32 26.59 -13.87 9.79
N LEU A 33 25.68 -13.54 8.85
CA LEU A 33 25.69 -14.09 7.50
C LEU A 33 26.85 -13.54 6.66
N ALA A 34 27.19 -12.26 6.84
CA ALA A 34 28.31 -11.62 6.17
C ALA A 34 29.65 -12.25 6.60
N LYS A 35 29.83 -12.50 7.90
CA LYS A 35 30.99 -13.23 8.45
C LYS A 35 31.03 -14.67 7.95
N HIS A 36 29.92 -15.41 8.04
CA HIS A 36 29.82 -16.81 7.58
C HIS A 36 30.14 -16.97 6.09
N LYS A 37 29.76 -16.00 5.24
CA LYS A 37 30.07 -16.04 3.79
C LYS A 37 31.55 -15.78 3.49
N LYS A 38 32.22 -14.94 4.29
CA LYS A 38 33.64 -14.56 4.09
C LYS A 38 34.62 -15.62 4.56
N SER A 39 34.44 -16.16 5.77
CA SER A 39 35.35 -17.17 6.33
C SER A 39 35.25 -18.50 5.59
N PHE A 40 34.01 -18.97 5.40
CA PHE A 40 33.80 -20.36 5.05
C PHE A 40 34.15 -20.72 3.60
N LYS A 41 33.85 -19.83 2.64
CA LYS A 41 34.15 -20.07 1.22
C LYS A 41 35.66 -20.10 0.95
N LYS A 42 36.43 -19.31 1.73
CA LYS A 42 37.88 -19.23 1.62
C LYS A 42 38.53 -20.44 2.29
N GLU A 43 38.15 -20.73 3.53
CA GLU A 43 38.73 -21.81 4.35
C GLU A 43 38.55 -23.21 3.74
N ILE A 44 37.36 -23.56 3.21
CA ILE A 44 37.18 -24.88 2.58
C ILE A 44 37.89 -24.97 1.25
N LYS A 45 37.82 -23.93 0.41
CA LYS A 45 38.39 -23.98 -0.93
C LYS A 45 39.92 -24.07 -0.83
N GLU A 46 40.54 -23.31 0.06
CA GLU A 46 41.98 -23.37 0.33
C GLU A 46 42.36 -24.70 0.99
N ALA A 47 41.65 -25.16 2.01
CA ALA A 47 41.98 -26.44 2.66
C ALA A 47 41.82 -27.65 1.73
N LYS A 48 40.79 -27.67 0.86
CA LYS A 48 40.57 -28.74 -0.13
C LYS A 48 41.67 -28.72 -1.20
N ILE A 49 41.97 -27.55 -1.76
CA ILE A 49 43.00 -27.41 -2.79
C ILE A 49 44.38 -27.78 -2.24
N ASN A 50 44.73 -27.27 -1.06
CA ASN A 50 46.04 -27.53 -0.46
C ASN A 50 46.22 -29.01 -0.07
N ALA A 51 45.20 -29.65 0.51
CA ALA A 51 45.26 -31.08 0.84
C ALA A 51 45.36 -31.97 -0.42
N LEU A 52 44.73 -31.57 -1.52
CA LEU A 52 44.81 -32.30 -2.79
C LEU A 52 46.17 -32.10 -3.49
N ILE A 53 46.73 -30.89 -3.41
CA ILE A 53 48.08 -30.59 -3.91
C ILE A 53 49.12 -31.39 -3.12
N GLU A 54 49.05 -31.39 -1.79
CA GLU A 54 50.00 -32.11 -0.93
C GLU A 54 49.94 -33.63 -1.17
N LEU A 55 48.75 -34.21 -1.32
CA LEU A 55 48.59 -35.62 -1.67
C LEU A 55 49.16 -35.95 -3.06
N LYS A 56 49.00 -35.04 -4.02
CA LYS A 56 49.56 -35.19 -5.37
C LYS A 56 51.09 -35.13 -5.34
N ASP A 57 51.67 -34.19 -4.60
CA ASP A 57 53.12 -34.01 -4.51
C ASP A 57 53.78 -35.22 -3.84
N LYS A 58 53.15 -35.78 -2.80
CA LYS A 58 53.59 -37.03 -2.14
C LYS A 58 53.53 -38.25 -3.05
N LEU A 59 52.56 -38.30 -3.97
CA LEU A 59 52.48 -39.35 -4.98
C LEU A 59 53.59 -39.20 -6.04
N VAL A 60 53.85 -37.97 -6.50
CA VAL A 60 54.89 -37.67 -7.51
C VAL A 60 56.30 -37.96 -6.98
N THR A 61 56.52 -37.73 -5.68
CA THR A 61 57.79 -38.01 -4.99
C THR A 61 57.94 -39.47 -4.54
N ASN A 62 56.96 -40.34 -4.86
CA ASN A 62 56.90 -41.74 -4.43
C ASN A 62 56.94 -41.96 -2.90
N GLU A 63 56.62 -40.93 -2.09
CA GLU A 63 56.50 -41.06 -0.63
C GLU A 63 55.28 -41.91 -0.22
N ILE A 64 54.28 -42.02 -1.10
CA ILE A 64 53.08 -42.85 -0.91
C ILE A 64 52.79 -43.70 -2.15
N SER A 65 52.28 -44.91 -1.94
CA SER A 65 51.83 -45.77 -3.04
C SER A 65 50.53 -45.27 -3.67
N LYS A 66 50.20 -45.77 -4.87
CA LYS A 66 48.95 -45.44 -5.57
C LYS A 66 47.71 -45.86 -4.77
N GLU A 67 47.77 -47.00 -4.09
CA GLU A 67 46.66 -47.49 -3.24
C GLU A 67 46.45 -46.57 -2.03
N VAL A 68 47.53 -46.16 -1.37
CA VAL A 68 47.48 -45.23 -0.22
C VAL A 68 46.97 -43.86 -0.66
N PHE A 69 47.37 -43.39 -1.84
CA PHE A 69 46.83 -42.16 -2.43
C PHE A 69 45.33 -42.25 -2.66
N ALA A 70 44.83 -43.33 -3.26
CA ALA A 70 43.40 -43.50 -3.54
C ALA A 70 42.55 -43.43 -2.27
N VAL A 71 42.98 -44.12 -1.20
CA VAL A 71 42.27 -44.10 0.09
C VAL A 71 42.27 -42.71 0.72
N LYS A 72 43.43 -42.04 0.78
CA LYS A 72 43.53 -40.70 1.38
C LYS A 72 42.80 -39.62 0.56
N PHE A 73 42.79 -39.77 -0.76
CA PHE A 73 42.03 -38.90 -1.66
C PHE A 73 40.53 -39.02 -1.38
N ASP A 74 40.01 -40.25 -1.29
CA ASP A 74 38.60 -40.51 -0.97
C ASP A 74 38.20 -39.98 0.42
N GLU A 75 39.05 -40.15 1.44
CA GLU A 75 38.82 -39.57 2.77
C GLU A 75 38.78 -38.04 2.74
N SER A 76 39.71 -37.41 2.02
CA SER A 76 39.77 -35.95 1.85
C SER A 76 38.51 -35.43 1.15
N LEU A 77 38.06 -36.12 0.10
CA LEU A 77 36.84 -35.80 -0.63
C LEU A 77 35.60 -35.91 0.27
N ARG A 78 35.47 -37.01 1.04
CA ARG A 78 34.38 -37.22 2.01
C ARG A 78 34.35 -36.14 3.09
N ASN A 79 35.51 -35.79 3.66
CA ASN A 79 35.62 -34.73 4.66
C ASN A 79 35.25 -33.35 4.09
N SER A 80 35.69 -33.04 2.88
CA SER A 80 35.29 -31.81 2.17
C SER A 80 33.77 -31.76 1.99
N ASN A 81 33.17 -32.83 1.50
CA ASN A 81 31.72 -32.90 1.26
C ASN A 81 30.93 -32.77 2.57
N LYS A 82 31.40 -33.38 3.67
CA LYS A 82 30.80 -33.25 5.00
C LYS A 82 30.85 -31.80 5.49
N LYS A 83 31.99 -31.13 5.38
CA LYS A 83 32.14 -29.72 5.76
C LYS A 83 31.24 -28.81 4.91
N GLU A 84 31.15 -29.06 3.60
CA GLU A 84 30.24 -28.33 2.70
C GLU A 84 28.76 -28.55 3.07
N LYS A 85 28.37 -29.77 3.45
CA LYS A 85 27.01 -30.02 3.96
C LYS A 85 26.71 -29.23 5.23
N THR A 86 27.64 -29.19 6.18
CA THR A 86 27.52 -28.40 7.43
C THR A 86 27.39 -26.91 7.14
N TYR A 87 28.11 -26.40 6.13
CA TYR A 87 28.01 -25.01 5.68
C TYR A 87 26.59 -24.62 5.28
N TYR A 88 26.01 -25.41 4.37
CA TYR A 88 24.71 -25.12 3.80
C TYR A 88 23.63 -25.22 4.87
N LYS A 89 23.79 -26.17 5.80
CA LYS A 89 22.93 -26.27 6.98
C LYS A 89 23.00 -25.01 7.84
N LYS A 90 24.20 -24.59 8.26
CA LYS A 90 24.38 -23.37 9.08
C LYS A 90 23.93 -22.09 8.35
N LYS A 91 24.16 -22.01 7.04
CA LYS A 91 23.68 -20.92 6.18
C LYS A 91 22.15 -20.88 6.14
N ALA A 92 21.49 -22.03 6.06
CA ALA A 92 20.03 -22.13 6.09
C ALA A 92 19.48 -21.72 7.47
N GLU A 93 20.11 -22.17 8.56
CA GLU A 93 19.77 -21.77 9.93
C GLU A 93 19.90 -20.26 10.14
N ILE A 94 21.01 -19.65 9.74
CA ILE A 94 21.21 -18.19 9.82
C ILE A 94 20.14 -17.47 8.98
N LYS A 95 19.84 -17.96 7.77
CA LYS A 95 18.78 -17.36 6.94
C LYS A 95 17.41 -17.43 7.61
N SER A 96 17.06 -18.57 8.21
CA SER A 96 15.79 -18.76 8.92
C SER A 96 15.69 -17.90 10.19
N LYS A 97 16.81 -17.71 10.90
CA LYS A 97 16.88 -16.84 12.08
C LYS A 97 16.56 -15.37 11.77
N TYR A 98 16.95 -14.90 10.58
CA TYR A 98 16.76 -13.51 10.17
C TYR A 98 15.61 -13.30 9.18
N SER A 99 14.96 -14.36 8.73
CA SER A 99 13.72 -14.25 7.96
C SER A 99 12.63 -13.66 8.84
N TYR A 100 11.78 -12.85 8.23
CA TYR A 100 10.66 -12.20 8.92
C TYR A 100 9.40 -12.45 8.11
N PHE A 101 8.44 -13.16 8.72
CA PHE A 101 7.37 -13.83 7.99
C PHE A 101 7.95 -14.63 6.81
N ASN A 102 7.49 -14.32 5.61
CA ASN A 102 7.80 -14.96 4.35
C ASN A 102 9.00 -14.36 3.60
N PHE A 103 9.71 -13.41 4.22
CA PHE A 103 10.75 -12.62 3.56
C PHE A 103 12.13 -12.96 4.10
N TYR A 104 13.15 -12.86 3.25
CA TYR A 104 14.54 -13.10 3.61
C TYR A 104 15.07 -12.16 4.70
N SER A 105 14.40 -11.04 4.95
CA SER A 105 14.70 -10.10 6.02
C SER A 105 13.51 -9.21 6.33
N ALA A 106 13.47 -8.67 7.56
CA ALA A 106 12.55 -7.61 7.94
C ALA A 106 12.63 -6.38 7.01
N ARG A 107 13.82 -6.10 6.44
CA ARG A 107 14.01 -5.02 5.47
C ARG A 107 13.22 -5.24 4.18
N GLN A 108 13.31 -6.45 3.63
CA GLN A 108 12.58 -6.78 2.42
C GLN A 108 11.07 -6.81 2.69
N PHE A 109 10.65 -7.38 3.82
CA PHE A 109 9.26 -7.34 4.26
C PHE A 109 8.71 -5.91 4.30
N THR A 110 9.39 -5.02 5.02
CA THR A 110 8.95 -3.63 5.22
C THR A 110 8.90 -2.89 3.88
N PHE A 111 9.90 -3.09 3.02
CA PHE A 111 9.95 -2.46 1.71
C PHE A 111 8.84 -2.95 0.77
N THR A 112 8.60 -4.27 0.71
CA THR A 112 7.52 -4.85 -0.09
C THR A 112 6.15 -4.39 0.42
N LEU A 113 5.92 -4.47 1.73
CA LEU A 113 4.69 -3.98 2.35
C LEU A 113 4.47 -2.50 2.04
N PHE A 114 5.52 -1.69 2.13
CA PHE A 114 5.47 -0.27 1.80
C PHE A 114 5.03 0.00 0.35
N LEU A 115 5.63 -0.68 -0.64
CA LEU A 115 5.25 -0.53 -2.04
C LEU A 115 3.78 -0.89 -2.30
N ILE A 116 3.29 -1.94 -1.63
CA ILE A 116 1.90 -2.37 -1.74
C ILE A 116 0.96 -1.34 -1.11
N LEU A 117 1.29 -0.84 0.09
CA LEU A 117 0.52 0.21 0.76
C LEU A 117 0.46 1.51 -0.04
N LEU A 118 1.54 1.84 -0.76
CA LEU A 118 1.57 3.00 -1.66
C LEU A 118 0.55 2.87 -2.79
N GLY A 119 0.49 1.70 -3.43
CA GLY A 119 -0.51 1.40 -4.47
C GLY A 119 -1.93 1.45 -3.93
N PHE A 120 -2.15 0.90 -2.73
CA PHE A 120 -3.45 0.94 -2.06
C PHE A 120 -3.87 2.37 -1.72
N TYR A 121 -2.98 3.17 -1.14
CA TYR A 121 -3.24 4.56 -0.81
C TYR A 121 -3.55 5.41 -2.05
N ALA A 122 -2.79 5.24 -3.13
CA ALA A 122 -3.06 5.91 -4.40
C ALA A 122 -4.45 5.53 -4.95
N SER A 123 -4.86 4.27 -4.82
CA SER A 123 -6.19 3.81 -5.23
C SER A 123 -7.32 4.47 -4.42
N ILE A 124 -7.13 4.64 -3.11
CA ILE A 124 -8.09 5.31 -2.22
C ILE A 124 -8.23 6.79 -2.61
N ILE A 125 -7.12 7.52 -2.77
CA ILE A 125 -7.17 8.94 -3.17
C ILE A 125 -7.88 9.08 -4.52
N SER A 126 -7.51 8.23 -5.47
CA SER A 126 -8.10 8.24 -6.81
C SER A 126 -9.61 8.00 -6.76
N ILE A 127 -10.08 7.08 -5.93
CA ILE A 127 -11.50 6.85 -5.68
C ILE A 127 -12.20 8.04 -5.03
N ILE A 128 -11.63 8.61 -3.97
CA ILE A 128 -12.20 9.79 -3.31
C ILE A 128 -12.35 10.93 -4.32
N SER A 129 -11.33 11.17 -5.14
CA SER A 129 -11.38 12.19 -6.20
C SER A 129 -12.41 11.86 -7.28
N SER A 130 -12.56 10.59 -7.64
CA SER A 130 -13.52 10.12 -8.65
C SER A 130 -14.98 10.24 -8.18
N TYR A 131 -15.24 10.14 -6.87
CA TYR A 131 -16.58 10.39 -6.31
C TYR A 131 -16.86 11.87 -6.07
N SER A 132 -15.82 12.69 -5.87
CA SER A 132 -15.99 14.13 -5.61
C SER A 132 -16.18 14.97 -6.88
N LYS A 133 -16.06 14.39 -8.08
CA LYS A 133 -16.15 15.11 -9.36
C LYS A 133 -17.09 14.34 -10.29
N ASP A 134 -17.86 15.04 -11.10
CA ASP A 134 -18.82 14.43 -12.02
C ASP A 134 -18.39 14.62 -13.49
N ILE A 135 -17.45 13.80 -13.95
CA ILE A 135 -16.89 13.86 -15.32
C ILE A 135 -16.74 12.43 -15.85
N GLN A 136 -17.05 12.18 -17.12
CA GLN A 136 -16.98 10.85 -17.75
C GLN A 136 -15.61 10.15 -17.62
N LEU A 137 -14.51 10.91 -17.60
CA LEU A 137 -13.14 10.40 -17.34
C LEU A 137 -13.05 9.63 -16.01
N ASN A 138 -13.94 9.93 -15.06
CA ASN A 138 -13.99 9.31 -13.75
C ASN A 138 -14.41 7.84 -13.79
N LYS A 139 -15.15 7.36 -14.81
CA LYS A 139 -15.56 5.94 -14.90
C LYS A 139 -14.35 5.02 -15.14
N ILE A 140 -13.44 5.41 -16.04
CA ILE A 140 -12.22 4.64 -16.32
C ILE A 140 -11.27 4.68 -15.12
N ILE A 141 -11.06 5.87 -14.57
CA ILE A 141 -10.24 6.06 -13.36
C ILE A 141 -10.79 5.24 -12.18
N ARG A 142 -12.12 5.20 -12.02
CA ARG A 142 -12.79 4.39 -10.99
C ARG A 142 -12.49 2.92 -11.18
N LYS A 143 -12.72 2.36 -12.38
CA LYS A 143 -12.42 0.96 -12.69
C LYS A 143 -10.95 0.61 -12.43
N ALA A 144 -10.02 1.46 -12.89
CA ALA A 144 -8.60 1.29 -12.64
C ALA A 144 -8.29 1.29 -11.15
N SER A 145 -8.90 2.18 -10.37
CA SER A 145 -8.68 2.25 -8.93
C SER A 145 -9.24 1.03 -8.19
N TYR A 146 -10.41 0.50 -8.59
CA TYR A 146 -10.94 -0.77 -8.08
C TYR A 146 -9.97 -1.93 -8.34
N LEU A 147 -9.42 -2.00 -9.55
CA LEU A 147 -8.44 -3.02 -9.91
C LEU A 147 -7.15 -2.87 -9.09
N THR A 148 -6.56 -1.67 -9.03
CA THR A 148 -5.35 -1.38 -8.26
C THR A 148 -5.55 -1.64 -6.76
N GLY A 149 -6.70 -1.25 -6.21
CA GLY A 149 -7.07 -1.52 -4.82
C GLY A 149 -7.16 -3.01 -4.53
N SER A 150 -7.81 -3.77 -5.42
CA SER A 150 -7.93 -5.24 -5.30
C SER A 150 -6.60 -5.95 -5.39
N ILE A 151 -5.75 -5.57 -6.35
CA ILE A 151 -4.39 -6.10 -6.49
C ILE A 151 -3.57 -5.78 -5.24
N SER A 152 -3.66 -4.55 -4.72
CA SER A 152 -2.92 -4.15 -3.53
C SER A 152 -3.37 -4.93 -2.30
N LEU A 153 -4.69 -5.07 -2.06
CA LEU A 153 -5.23 -5.87 -0.96
C LEU A 153 -4.87 -7.36 -1.07
N PHE A 154 -4.88 -7.91 -2.29
CA PHE A 154 -4.40 -9.27 -2.53
C PHE A 154 -2.94 -9.42 -2.07
N TRP A 155 -2.06 -8.48 -2.47
CA TRP A 155 -0.66 -8.53 -2.06
C TRP A 155 -0.45 -8.27 -0.57
N ILE A 156 -1.31 -7.48 0.08
CA ILE A 156 -1.31 -7.35 1.54
C ILE A 156 -1.59 -8.72 2.17
N PHE A 157 -2.67 -9.40 1.77
CA PHE A 157 -2.96 -10.74 2.27
C PHE A 157 -1.82 -11.72 1.97
N TRP A 158 -1.24 -11.66 0.77
CA TRP A 158 -0.09 -12.47 0.40
C TRP A 158 1.09 -12.26 1.35
N VAL A 159 1.47 -11.02 1.65
CA VAL A 159 2.60 -10.70 2.54
C VAL A 159 2.46 -11.36 3.92
N PHE A 160 1.24 -11.42 4.46
CA PHE A 160 0.98 -11.99 5.79
C PHE A 160 0.69 -13.50 5.78
N PHE A 161 0.09 -14.03 4.71
CA PHE A 161 -0.41 -15.40 4.65
C PHE A 161 0.27 -16.29 3.60
N ASN A 162 1.37 -15.85 2.99
CA ASN A 162 2.08 -16.61 1.94
C ASN A 162 2.50 -18.03 2.38
N ASP A 163 2.82 -18.25 3.66
CA ASP A 163 3.09 -19.61 4.17
C ASP A 163 1.86 -20.52 4.01
N LEU A 164 0.66 -20.05 4.36
CA LEU A 164 -0.58 -20.80 4.19
C LEU A 164 -0.90 -21.05 2.72
N ILE A 165 -0.62 -20.08 1.84
CA ILE A 165 -0.89 -20.20 0.40
C ILE A 165 0.08 -21.18 -0.28
N ASN A 166 1.34 -21.21 0.16
CA ASN A 166 2.33 -22.15 -0.38
C ASN A 166 2.17 -23.57 0.20
N LEU A 167 1.68 -23.69 1.45
CA LEU A 167 1.47 -25.00 2.09
C LEU A 167 0.17 -25.67 1.64
N ASN A 168 -0.91 -24.90 1.44
CA ASN A 168 -2.20 -25.43 1.03
C ASN A 168 -2.55 -24.98 -0.39
N GLN A 169 -2.57 -25.96 -1.30
CA GLN A 169 -3.05 -26.00 -2.69
C GLN A 169 -3.77 -24.75 -3.27
N LYS A 170 -3.69 -24.59 -4.60
CA LYS A 170 -4.28 -23.52 -5.46
C LYS A 170 -5.62 -22.92 -5.00
N ASN A 171 -6.48 -23.67 -4.32
CA ASN A 171 -7.73 -23.20 -3.70
C ASN A 171 -7.55 -22.00 -2.75
N TYR A 172 -6.50 -21.96 -1.93
CA TYR A 172 -6.27 -20.82 -1.02
C TYR A 172 -5.91 -19.55 -1.80
N PHE A 173 -5.16 -19.67 -2.90
CA PHE A 173 -4.90 -18.53 -3.78
C PHE A 173 -6.21 -17.92 -4.31
N TYR A 174 -7.13 -18.74 -4.81
CA TYR A 174 -8.43 -18.27 -5.30
C TYR A 174 -9.29 -17.68 -4.18
N LEU A 175 -9.28 -18.28 -2.98
CA LEU A 175 -9.96 -17.74 -1.82
C LEU A 175 -9.47 -16.31 -1.52
N PHE A 176 -8.16 -16.10 -1.38
CA PHE A 176 -7.60 -14.78 -1.10
C PHE A 176 -7.86 -13.77 -2.22
N LEU A 177 -7.89 -14.22 -3.48
CA LEU A 177 -8.24 -13.37 -4.62
C LEU A 177 -9.71 -12.90 -4.56
N ILE A 178 -10.64 -13.80 -4.21
CA ILE A 178 -12.05 -13.45 -4.05
C ILE A 178 -12.22 -12.52 -2.85
N THR A 179 -11.59 -12.84 -1.72
CA THR A 179 -11.66 -12.02 -0.50
C THR A 179 -11.08 -10.62 -0.72
N SER A 180 -9.99 -10.47 -1.48
CA SER A 180 -9.43 -9.15 -1.77
C SER A 180 -10.39 -8.29 -2.61
N PHE A 181 -11.08 -8.89 -3.58
CA PHE A 181 -12.08 -8.21 -4.40
C PHE A 181 -13.29 -7.77 -3.56
N ILE A 182 -13.82 -8.67 -2.73
CA ILE A 182 -14.93 -8.37 -1.81
C ILE A 182 -14.54 -7.27 -0.82
N ALA A 183 -13.36 -7.38 -0.20
CA ALA A 183 -12.86 -6.38 0.74
C ALA A 183 -12.73 -5.00 0.07
N THR A 184 -12.18 -4.96 -1.15
CA THR A 184 -12.05 -3.72 -1.92
C THR A 184 -13.42 -3.11 -2.22
N PHE A 185 -14.38 -3.95 -2.63
CA PHE A 185 -15.74 -3.51 -2.89
C PHE A 185 -16.39 -2.88 -1.65
N ILE A 186 -16.27 -3.54 -0.48
CA ILE A 186 -16.81 -3.03 0.79
C ILE A 186 -16.14 -1.71 1.17
N ILE A 187 -14.80 -1.63 1.13
CA ILE A 187 -14.05 -0.43 1.47
C ILE A 187 -14.44 0.72 0.55
N PHE A 188 -14.54 0.50 -0.75
CA PHE A 188 -14.85 1.56 -1.70
C PHE A 188 -16.33 1.99 -1.64
N LYS A 189 -17.25 1.08 -1.31
CA LYS A 189 -18.64 1.43 -0.96
C LYS A 189 -18.70 2.30 0.29
N ALA A 190 -17.94 1.98 1.34
CA ALA A 190 -17.86 2.80 2.54
C ALA A 190 -17.28 4.19 2.23
N ILE A 191 -16.24 4.27 1.40
CA ILE A 191 -15.69 5.55 0.94
C ILE A 191 -16.74 6.34 0.17
N LYS A 192 -17.48 5.71 -0.77
CA LYS A 192 -18.57 6.37 -1.51
C LYS A 192 -19.57 6.98 -0.54
N PHE A 193 -20.06 6.20 0.42
CA PHE A 193 -21.02 6.65 1.42
C PHE A 193 -20.52 7.87 2.21
N ILE A 194 -19.26 7.84 2.68
CA ILE A 194 -18.67 8.95 3.43
C ILE A 194 -18.53 10.22 2.56
N VAL A 195 -18.07 10.07 1.31
CA VAL A 195 -17.89 11.20 0.39
C VAL A 195 -19.24 11.82 0.04
N ASN A 196 -20.22 10.99 -0.33
CA ASN A 196 -21.57 11.42 -0.64
C ASN A 196 -22.23 12.17 0.52
N ARG A 197 -22.19 11.60 1.72
CA ARG A 197 -22.72 12.24 2.93
C ARG A 197 -22.08 13.60 3.19
N LYS A 198 -20.76 13.72 2.97
CA LYS A 198 -20.06 15.00 3.12
C LYS A 198 -20.53 16.03 2.09
N ILE A 199 -20.77 15.63 0.84
CA ILE A 199 -21.28 16.50 -0.22
C ILE A 199 -22.70 16.96 0.12
N SER A 200 -23.58 16.05 0.55
CA SER A 200 -24.94 16.41 0.98
C SER A 200 -24.95 17.40 2.14
N ILE A 201 -24.13 17.20 3.17
CA ILE A 201 -23.98 18.15 4.28
C ILE A 201 -23.49 19.50 3.77
N GLN A 202 -22.51 19.52 2.87
CA GLN A 202 -21.99 20.77 2.32
C GLN A 202 -23.06 21.53 1.52
N ASN A 203 -23.85 20.85 0.70
CA ASN A 203 -24.96 21.45 -0.05
C ASN A 203 -26.00 22.08 0.89
N LEU A 204 -26.35 21.40 2.00
CA LEU A 204 -27.27 21.92 3.01
C LEU A 204 -26.70 23.15 3.74
N VAL A 205 -25.42 23.12 4.11
CA VAL A 205 -24.74 24.26 4.74
C VAL A 205 -24.66 25.45 3.79
N ASP A 206 -24.33 25.21 2.52
CA ASP A 206 -24.29 26.25 1.48
C ASP A 206 -25.69 26.85 1.25
N PHE A 207 -26.75 26.04 1.32
CA PHE A 207 -28.13 26.53 1.26
C PHE A 207 -28.47 27.44 2.45
N ILE A 208 -28.19 27.02 3.70
CA ILE A 208 -28.39 27.85 4.90
C ILE A 208 -27.66 29.19 4.75
N TYR A 209 -26.43 29.17 4.23
CA TYR A 209 -25.66 30.38 3.97
C TYR A 209 -26.33 31.29 2.94
N ARG A 210 -26.85 30.74 1.82
CA ARG A 210 -27.60 31.52 0.81
C ARG A 210 -28.90 32.07 1.38
N THR A 211 -29.65 31.30 2.15
CA THR A 211 -30.88 31.77 2.81
C THR A 211 -30.60 32.93 3.74
N ARG A 212 -29.59 32.83 4.61
CA ARG A 212 -29.25 33.88 5.57
C ARG A 212 -28.76 35.17 4.91
N ASN A 213 -27.93 35.06 3.86
CA ASN A 213 -27.22 36.21 3.32
C ASN A 213 -27.87 36.83 2.08
N LYS A 214 -28.79 36.12 1.43
CA LYS A 214 -29.47 36.59 0.21
C LYS A 214 -30.98 36.64 0.38
N HIS A 215 -31.61 35.48 0.59
CA HIS A 215 -33.08 35.37 0.58
C HIS A 215 -33.73 36.11 1.77
N TYR A 216 -33.19 35.95 2.98
CA TYR A 216 -33.76 36.57 4.18
C TYR A 216 -33.65 38.10 4.19
N PRO A 217 -32.49 38.73 3.87
CA PRO A 217 -32.39 40.19 3.79
C PRO A 217 -33.32 40.82 2.74
N GLU A 218 -33.54 40.16 1.61
CA GLU A 218 -34.45 40.65 0.55
C GLU A 218 -35.90 40.71 1.04
N VAL A 219 -36.35 39.71 1.80
CA VAL A 219 -37.70 39.70 2.39
C VAL A 219 -37.79 40.66 3.57
N ALA A 220 -36.80 40.64 4.48
CA ALA A 220 -36.80 41.47 5.68
C ALA A 220 -36.77 42.97 5.36
N SER A 221 -36.00 43.40 4.36
CA SER A 221 -35.95 44.80 3.93
C SER A 221 -37.29 45.30 3.38
N LYS A 222 -38.01 44.46 2.63
CA LYS A 222 -39.36 44.79 2.12
C LYS A 222 -40.40 44.82 3.23
N ALA A 223 -40.34 43.88 4.17
CA ALA A 223 -41.23 43.85 5.33
C ALA A 223 -41.02 45.10 6.21
N LEU A 224 -39.77 45.43 6.53
CA LEU A 224 -39.42 46.62 7.32
C LEU A 224 -39.86 47.92 6.63
N TYR A 225 -39.69 48.02 5.30
CA TYR A 225 -40.18 49.18 4.56
C TYR A 225 -41.70 49.31 4.63
N ALA A 226 -42.42 48.19 4.49
CA ALA A 226 -43.87 48.18 4.57
C ALA A 226 -44.37 48.59 5.97
N GLU A 227 -43.68 48.15 7.02
CA GLU A 227 -43.97 48.54 8.41
C GLU A 227 -43.72 50.04 8.66
N ILE A 228 -42.61 50.60 8.18
CA ILE A 228 -42.26 52.01 8.43
C ILE A 228 -43.14 52.98 7.62
N HIS A 229 -43.52 52.62 6.40
CA HIS A 229 -44.19 53.54 5.46
C HIS A 229 -45.67 53.22 5.21
N ASP A 230 -46.20 52.18 5.86
CA ASP A 230 -47.57 51.67 5.71
C ASP A 230 -47.95 51.39 4.23
N LYS A 231 -46.93 51.09 3.41
CA LYS A 231 -47.02 50.95 1.95
C LYS A 231 -46.01 49.94 1.44
N ALA A 232 -46.41 49.15 0.45
CA ALA A 232 -45.52 48.18 -0.17
C ALA A 232 -44.37 48.87 -0.94
N LEU A 233 -43.14 48.34 -0.78
CA LEU A 233 -41.99 48.76 -1.59
C LEU A 233 -42.17 48.29 -3.03
N LYS A 234 -42.58 49.20 -3.92
CA LYS A 234 -42.83 48.93 -5.35
C LYS A 234 -41.56 48.82 -6.20
N ASN A 235 -40.42 49.27 -5.69
CA ASN A 235 -39.13 49.18 -6.39
C ASN A 235 -38.46 47.80 -6.19
N GLY A 236 -37.77 47.34 -7.23
CA GLY A 236 -37.06 46.05 -7.24
C GLY A 236 -37.96 44.85 -7.56
N GLU A 237 -37.48 43.65 -7.26
CA GLU A 237 -38.21 42.39 -7.52
C GLU A 237 -39.46 42.26 -6.64
N SER A 238 -40.52 41.64 -7.16
CA SER A 238 -41.73 41.38 -6.36
C SER A 238 -41.47 40.31 -5.29
N ILE A 239 -42.26 40.32 -4.20
CA ILE A 239 -42.20 39.27 -3.16
C ILE A 239 -42.39 37.89 -3.79
N GLU A 240 -43.31 37.76 -4.74
CA GLU A 240 -43.54 36.52 -5.49
C GLU A 240 -42.26 36.03 -6.20
N LYS A 241 -41.51 36.91 -6.87
CA LYS A 241 -40.25 36.53 -7.52
C LYS A 241 -39.17 36.12 -6.52
N ILE A 242 -39.11 36.77 -5.35
CA ILE A 242 -38.18 36.42 -4.28
C ILE A 242 -38.55 35.04 -3.68
N SER A 243 -39.83 34.80 -3.43
CA SER A 243 -40.34 33.51 -2.95
C SER A 243 -40.06 32.38 -3.95
N ASN A 244 -40.33 32.60 -5.24
CA ASN A 244 -40.04 31.61 -6.28
C ASN A 244 -38.54 31.32 -6.40
N LYS A 245 -37.67 32.32 -6.22
CA LYS A 245 -36.22 32.12 -6.19
C LYS A 245 -35.79 31.28 -4.99
N PHE A 246 -36.35 31.52 -3.81
CA PHE A 246 -36.07 30.72 -2.63
C PHE A 246 -36.54 29.27 -2.83
N GLU A 247 -37.75 29.07 -3.35
CA GLU A 247 -38.31 27.74 -3.61
C GLU A 247 -37.47 26.96 -4.63
N ASN A 248 -37.06 27.60 -5.73
CA ASN A 248 -36.18 26.97 -6.72
C ASN A 248 -34.82 26.57 -6.12
N ASP A 249 -34.23 27.43 -5.28
CA ASP A 249 -32.95 27.17 -4.63
C ASP A 249 -33.05 26.05 -3.57
N LEU A 250 -34.21 25.94 -2.91
CA LEU A 250 -34.55 24.84 -2.01
C LEU A 250 -34.69 23.53 -2.80
N LEU A 251 -35.50 23.51 -3.87
CA LEU A 251 -35.72 22.33 -4.71
C LEU A 251 -34.41 21.84 -5.33
N ASP A 252 -33.60 22.72 -5.91
CA ASP A 252 -32.28 22.39 -6.47
C ASP A 252 -31.32 21.83 -5.39
N THR A 253 -31.38 22.36 -4.16
CA THR A 253 -30.58 21.81 -3.05
C THR A 253 -31.06 20.43 -2.64
N LEU A 254 -32.38 20.21 -2.54
CA LEU A 254 -32.96 18.92 -2.16
C LEU A 254 -32.70 17.86 -3.23
N GLU A 255 -32.81 18.20 -4.51
CA GLU A 255 -32.47 17.32 -5.64
C GLU A 255 -30.99 16.90 -5.57
N LYS A 256 -30.08 17.86 -5.37
CA LYS A 256 -28.65 17.57 -5.17
C LYS A 256 -28.36 16.73 -3.93
N VAL A 257 -29.17 16.79 -2.88
CA VAL A 257 -29.01 15.94 -1.70
C VAL A 257 -29.51 14.53 -1.97
N ALA A 258 -30.66 14.40 -2.64
CA ALA A 258 -31.27 13.13 -3.00
C ALA A 258 -30.41 12.34 -3.99
N ASP A 259 -29.82 13.00 -4.99
CA ASP A 259 -28.92 12.38 -5.97
C ASP A 259 -27.61 11.83 -5.36
N ASN A 260 -27.30 12.27 -4.13
CA ASN A 260 -26.11 11.84 -3.40
C ASN A 260 -26.40 10.71 -2.40
N GLU A 261 -27.63 10.27 -2.17
CA GLU A 261 -27.93 9.06 -1.36
C GLU A 261 -27.62 7.74 -2.11
#